data_AF-A0A524MWU3-F1
#
_entry.id   AF-A0A524MWU3-F1
#
_cell.length_a   1.000
_cell.length_b   1.000
_cell.length_c   1.000
_cell.angle_alpha   90.00
_cell.angle_beta   90.00
_cell.angle_gamma   90.00
#
_symmetry.space_group_name_H-M   'P 1'
#
loop_
_entity.id
_entity.type
_entity.pdbx_description
1 polymer ?
#
loop_
_entity_poly.entity_id
_entity_poly.type
_entity_poly.pdbx_seq_one_letter_code
_entity_poly.pdbx_strand_id
1 'polypeptide(L)' 'MWPEASRVRVFMPFPGLEVPHLCAQCQDYPCINACKFDALSKDENTGAVIVDREACTSCGLCIKACP' A
#
# COMPACT_ATOMS: atom_id res chain seq x y z
N MET A 1 -4.18 -20.59 2.30
CA MET A 1 -4.03 -19.29 1.62
C MET A 1 -3.34 -18.35 2.58
N TRP A 2 -2.16 -17.82 2.25
CA TRP A 2 -1.39 -16.93 3.13
C TRP A 2 -1.76 -15.47 2.83
N PRO A 3 -2.27 -14.69 3.79
CA PRO A 3 -2.67 -13.28 3.59
C PRO A 3 -1.55 -12.38 3.06
N GLU A 4 -0.30 -12.71 3.39
CA GLU A 4 0.89 -11.96 2.99
C GLU A 4 1.16 -12.03 1.50
N ALA A 5 0.83 -13.16 0.86
CA ALA A 5 0.92 -13.31 -0.59
C ALA A 5 -0.07 -12.35 -1.30
N SER A 6 -1.19 -12.05 -0.64
CA SER A 6 -2.19 -11.06 -1.07
C SER A 6 -1.89 -9.63 -0.57
N ARG A 7 -0.71 -9.38 0.00
CA ARG A 7 -0.30 -8.08 0.60
C ARG A 7 -1.26 -7.57 1.70
N VAL A 8 -2.04 -8.45 2.33
CA VAL A 8 -2.90 -8.11 3.47
C VAL A 8 -2.06 -8.13 4.74
N ARG A 9 -2.24 -7.12 5.60
CA ARG A 9 -1.62 -7.07 6.93
C ARG A 9 -2.70 -7.16 7.99
N VAL A 10 -2.66 -8.21 8.81
CA VAL A 10 -3.59 -8.36 9.93
C VAL A 10 -2.98 -7.72 11.17
N PHE A 11 -3.65 -6.74 11.73
CA PHE A 11 -3.26 -6.09 12.97
C PHE A 11 -4.25 -6.48 14.08
N MET A 12 -3.76 -6.62 15.30
CA MET A 12 -4.58 -6.88 16.50
C MET A 12 -4.52 -5.66 17.43
N PRO A 13 -5.24 -4.56 17.10
CA PRO A 13 -5.22 -3.35 17.93
C PRO A 13 -5.89 -3.55 19.30
N PHE A 14 -6.81 -4.51 19.42
CA PHE A 14 -7.47 -4.88 20.67
C PHE A 14 -7.41 -6.40 20.86
N PRO A 15 -7.30 -6.91 22.09
CA PRO A 15 -7.28 -8.35 22.35
C PRO A 15 -8.52 -9.03 21.77
N GLY A 16 -8.33 -9.97 20.83
CA GLY A 16 -9.41 -10.72 20.19
C GLY A 16 -10.10 -10.03 19.00
N LEU A 17 -9.66 -8.84 18.57
CA LEU A 17 -10.12 -8.20 17.34
C LEU A 17 -9.00 -8.15 16.30
N GLU A 18 -9.15 -8.94 15.24
CA GLU A 18 -8.24 -8.97 14.10
C GLU A 18 -8.76 -8.04 13.00
N VAL A 19 -8.05 -6.95 12.73
CA VAL A 19 -8.40 -5.99 11.69
C VAL A 19 -7.46 -6.16 10.50
N PRO A 20 -7.95 -6.67 9.36
CA PRO A 20 -7.16 -6.70 8.14
C PRO A 20 -7.04 -5.28 7.57
N HIS A 21 -5.82 -4.77 7.54
CA HIS A 21 -5.47 -3.58 6.78
C HIS A 21 -5.03 -3.99 5.38
N LEU A 22 -5.71 -3.41 4.40
CA LEU A 22 -5.51 -3.64 2.97
C LEU A 22 -5.42 -2.30 2.24
N CYS A 23 -4.85 -2.32 1.04
CA CYS A 23 -4.86 -1.14 0.17
C CYS A 23 -6.29 -0.83 -0.24
N ALA A 24 -6.80 0.35 0.11
CA ALA A 24 -8.17 0.77 -0.20
C ALA A 24 -8.41 1.11 -1.69
N GLN A 25 -7.36 1.05 -2.54
CA GLN A 25 -7.42 1.42 -3.95
C GLN A 25 -8.11 2.78 -4.17
N CYS A 26 -7.66 3.80 -3.41
CA CYS A 26 -8.23 5.14 -3.42
C CYS A 26 -8.27 5.72 -4.83
N GLN A 27 -9.28 6.54 -5.14
CA GLN A 27 -9.47 7.08 -6.49
C GLN A 27 -8.40 8.12 -6.89
N ASP A 28 -7.87 8.84 -5.91
CA ASP A 28 -6.90 9.92 -6.01
C ASP A 28 -5.44 9.48 -5.78
N TYR A 29 -5.23 8.23 -5.32
CA TYR A 29 -3.91 7.63 -5.04
C TYR A 29 -2.87 8.59 -4.44
N PRO A 30 -3.12 9.15 -3.23
CA PRO A 30 -2.22 10.13 -2.61
C PRO A 30 -0.82 9.57 -2.38
N CYS A 31 -0.71 8.26 -2.18
CA CYS A 31 0.56 7.55 -2.06
C CYS A 31 1.44 7.63 -3.33
N ILE A 32 0.83 7.61 -4.53
CA ILE A 32 1.54 7.74 -5.81
C ILE A 32 2.06 9.18 -5.95
N ASN A 33 1.20 10.18 -5.72
CA ASN A 33 1.57 11.59 -5.80
C ASN A 33 2.65 12.00 -4.79
N ALA A 34 2.72 11.31 -3.64
CA ALA A 34 3.74 11.56 -2.61
C ALA A 34 5.11 10.95 -2.93
N CYS A 35 5.19 10.01 -3.88
CA CYS A 35 6.44 9.33 -4.21
C CYS A 35 7.32 10.24 -5.08
N LYS A 36 8.50 10.62 -4.58
CA LYS A 36 9.45 11.47 -5.31
C LYS A 36 10.41 10.71 -6.23
N PHE A 37 10.31 9.39 -6.24
CA PHE A 37 11.24 8.48 -6.93
C PHE A 37 10.54 7.67 -8.02
N ASP A 38 9.28 8.01 -8.34
CA ASP A 38 8.43 7.30 -9.32
C ASP A 38 8.34 5.78 -9.09
N ALA A 39 8.55 5.34 -7.84
CA ALA A 39 8.55 3.92 -7.47
C ALA A 39 7.14 3.33 -7.29
N LEU A 40 6.10 4.16 -7.39
CA LEU A 40 4.71 3.74 -7.22
C LEU A 40 3.93 4.07 -8.48
N SER A 41 3.21 3.08 -9.02
CA SER A 41 2.36 3.25 -10.20
C SER A 41 1.03 2.52 -9.99
N LYS A 42 0.01 2.94 -10.74
CA LYS A 42 -1.29 2.27 -10.76
C LYS A 42 -1.32 1.29 -11.93
N ASP A 43 -1.73 0.05 -11.67
CA ASP A 43 -2.09 -0.89 -12.72
C ASP A 43 -3.44 -0.49 -13.33
N GLU A 44 -3.48 -0.25 -14.64
CA GLU A 44 -4.70 0.21 -15.31
C GLU A 44 -5.79 -0.86 -15.40
N ASN A 45 -5.42 -2.15 -15.38
CA ASN A 45 -6.36 -3.26 -15.51
C ASN A 45 -7.03 -3.61 -14.18
N THR A 46 -6.28 -3.57 -13.09
CA THR A 46 -6.71 -4.04 -11.76
C THR A 46 -6.93 -2.91 -10.76
N GLY A 47 -6.42 -1.69 -11.04
CA GLY A 47 -6.39 -0.59 -10.10
C GLY A 47 -5.47 -0.83 -8.90
N ALA A 48 -4.64 -1.87 -8.92
CA ALA A 48 -3.69 -2.15 -7.86
C ALA A 48 -2.51 -1.17 -7.90
N VAL A 49 -2.02 -0.78 -6.73
CA VAL A 49 -0.76 -0.03 -6.65
C VAL A 49 0.40 -1.00 -6.80
N ILE A 50 1.21 -0.79 -7.83
CA ILE A 50 2.45 -1.52 -8.08
C ILE A 50 3.60 -0.74 -7.43
N VAL A 51 4.48 -1.48 -6.76
CA VAL A 51 5.68 -0.93 -6.14
C VAL A 51 6.88 -1.48 -6.90
N ASP A 52 7.64 -0.58 -7.52
CA ASP A 52 8.95 -0.89 -8.07
C ASP A 52 9.96 -0.96 -6.90
N ARG A 53 10.51 -2.16 -6.67
CA ARG A 53 11.45 -2.39 -5.56
C ARG A 53 12.84 -1.85 -5.83
N GLU A 54 13.22 -1.69 -7.10
CA GLU A 54 14.53 -1.18 -7.47
C GLU A 54 14.58 0.35 -7.36
N ALA A 55 13.48 1.02 -7.71
CA ALA A 55 13.34 2.47 -7.55
C ALA A 55 13.00 2.91 -6.11
N CYS A 56 12.46 2.01 -5.27
CA CYS A 56 12.02 2.35 -3.92
C CYS A 56 13.19 2.53 -2.93
N THR A 57 13.34 3.75 -2.41
CA THR A 57 14.38 4.13 -1.43
C THR A 57 13.96 3.99 0.03
N SER A 58 12.82 3.34 0.30
CA SER A 58 12.22 3.17 1.64
C SER A 58 12.01 4.47 2.45
N CYS A 59 11.86 5.61 1.76
CA CYS A 59 11.70 6.93 2.39
C CYS A 59 10.44 7.13 3.25
N GLY A 60 9.41 6.28 3.10
CA GLY A 60 8.19 6.29 3.91
C GLY A 60 7.21 7.44 3.63
N LEU A 61 7.45 8.27 2.60
CA LEU A 61 6.55 9.38 2.24
C LEU A 61 5.15 8.90 1.84
N CYS A 62 5.06 7.79 1.12
CA CYS A 62 3.79 7.18 0.72
C CYS A 62 2.93 6.72 1.91
N ILE A 63 3.55 6.27 3.01
CA ILE A 63 2.85 5.86 4.23
C ILE A 63 2.23 7.08 4.92
N LYS A 64 2.97 8.19 4.98
CA LYS A 64 2.49 9.45 5.59
C LYS A 64 1.35 10.09 4.81
N ALA A 65 1.33 9.92 3.50
CA ALA A 65 0.28 10.43 2.62
C ALA A 65 -0.96 9.52 2.56
N CYS A 66 -0.86 8.27 3.04
CA CYS A 66 -1.98 7.35 3.05
C CYS A 66 -2.99 7.77 4.14
N PRO A 67 -4.27 8.01 3.79
CA PRO A 67 -5.32 8.29 4.76
C PRO A 67 -5.70 7.05 5.56
#